data_AF-A0A6I2ZLD8-F1
#
_entry.id   AF-A0A6I2ZLD8-F1
#
_cell.length_a   1.000
_cell.length_b   1.000
_cell.length_c   1.000
_cell.angle_alpha   90.00
_cell.angle_beta   90.00
_cell.angle_gamma   90.00
#
_symmetry.space_group_name_H-M   'P 1'
#
loop_
_entity.id
_entity.type
_entity.pdbx_description
1 polymer ?
#
loop_
_entity_poly.entity_id
_entity_poly.type
_entity_poly.pdbx_seq_one_letter_code
_entity_poly.pdbx_strand_id
1 'polypeptide(L)'
;MGFFEARKQRQAAKAAAKQAAQQHAQLQGWQANADSLNAMLEIVSDCRNGKIGEQFTDTGDYGFMLKKDEFAVAFLQVGFLENVRAPTKYSGGYGGVSFPIFGKVRLNAGKTGGKITQGAESINATDQGPLLITNQRIMFAGTKRSHEWRFDKMMSCSHSPSGSSIFAMTGAAKPTGIAYGEKAATEVQFRIELASAIALETLDRYEAELVAERTQLEADRPLPPPPNPSTTS
;
A
#
# COMPACT_ATOMS: atom_id res chain seq x y z
N MET A 1 3.54 -55.45 11.66
CA MET A 1 3.16 -54.19 10.97
C MET A 1 3.84 -54.16 9.63
N GLY A 2 3.08 -54.01 8.54
CA GLY A 2 3.64 -54.12 7.18
C GLY A 2 4.43 -52.88 6.75
N PHE A 3 5.47 -53.06 5.95
CA PHE A 3 6.30 -51.97 5.38
C PHE A 3 5.47 -50.88 4.66
N PHE A 4 4.36 -51.29 4.00
CA PHE A 4 3.45 -50.39 3.30
C PHE A 4 2.61 -49.51 4.24
N GLU A 5 2.18 -50.05 5.40
CA GLU A 5 1.43 -49.28 6.41
C GLU A 5 2.33 -48.21 7.04
N ALA A 6 3.59 -48.55 7.35
CA ALA A 6 4.57 -47.61 7.88
C ALA A 6 4.87 -46.46 6.90
N ARG A 7 4.90 -46.73 5.59
CA ARG A 7 5.11 -45.70 4.55
C ARG A 7 3.89 -44.79 4.38
N LYS A 8 2.68 -45.36 4.43
CA LYS A 8 1.40 -44.61 4.42
C LYS A 8 1.28 -43.70 5.65
N GLN A 9 1.63 -44.20 6.83
CA GLN A 9 1.69 -43.41 8.07
C GLN A 9 2.72 -42.28 7.98
N ARG A 10 3.94 -42.54 7.48
CA ARG A 10 4.95 -41.50 7.26
C ARG A 10 4.54 -40.44 6.25
N GLN A 11 3.85 -40.82 5.17
CA GLN A 11 3.32 -39.86 4.19
C GLN A 11 2.18 -39.01 4.79
N ALA A 12 1.27 -39.62 5.56
CA ALA A 12 0.21 -38.91 6.27
C ALA A 12 0.78 -37.93 7.29
N ALA A 13 1.79 -38.34 8.08
CA ALA A 13 2.48 -37.47 9.03
C ALA A 13 3.21 -36.30 8.33
N LYS A 14 3.86 -36.54 7.19
CA LYS A 14 4.48 -35.47 6.38
C LYS A 14 3.45 -34.51 5.78
N ALA A 15 2.31 -35.01 5.32
CA ALA A 15 1.23 -34.19 4.80
C ALA A 15 0.60 -33.32 5.89
N ALA A 16 0.34 -33.90 7.08
CA ALA A 16 -0.15 -33.17 8.25
C ALA A 16 0.86 -32.10 8.71
N ALA A 17 2.16 -32.43 8.78
CA ALA A 17 3.20 -31.46 9.12
C ALA A 17 3.28 -30.31 8.10
N LYS A 18 3.13 -30.59 6.80
CA LYS A 18 3.09 -29.56 5.76
C LYS A 18 1.84 -28.67 5.87
N GLN A 19 0.68 -29.26 6.15
CA GLN A 19 -0.56 -28.51 6.38
C GLN A 19 -0.46 -27.63 7.63
N ALA A 20 0.05 -28.16 8.74
CA ALA A 20 0.30 -27.40 9.95
C ALA A 20 1.28 -26.23 9.69
N ALA A 21 2.37 -26.47 8.96
CA ALA A 21 3.32 -25.42 8.59
C ALA A 21 2.67 -24.32 7.73
N GLN A 22 1.81 -24.68 6.78
CA GLN A 22 1.06 -23.73 5.96
C GLN A 22 0.07 -22.91 6.81
N GLN A 23 -0.64 -23.54 7.74
CA GLN A 23 -1.56 -22.87 8.67
C GLN A 23 -0.81 -21.93 9.61
N HIS A 24 0.35 -22.35 10.14
CA HIS A 24 1.22 -21.48 10.94
C HIS A 24 1.69 -20.26 10.14
N ALA A 25 2.14 -20.45 8.90
CA ALA A 25 2.54 -19.33 8.05
C ALA A 25 1.37 -18.39 7.73
N GLN A 26 0.18 -18.93 7.51
CA GLN A 26 -1.03 -18.13 7.29
C GLN A 26 -1.43 -17.32 8.52
N LEU A 27 -1.37 -17.93 9.71
CA LEU A 27 -1.61 -17.26 11.00
C LEU A 27 -0.59 -16.15 11.24
N GLN A 28 0.69 -16.39 10.97
CA GLN A 28 1.75 -15.39 11.11
C GLN A 28 1.54 -14.21 10.16
N GLY A 29 1.20 -14.47 8.89
CA GLY A 29 0.87 -13.41 7.94
C GLY A 29 -0.36 -12.60 8.35
N TRP A 30 -1.40 -13.27 8.84
CA TRP A 30 -2.58 -12.59 9.39
C TRP A 30 -2.24 -11.73 10.61
N GLN A 31 -1.43 -12.25 11.54
CA GLN A 31 -0.99 -11.53 12.73
C GLN A 31 -0.22 -10.27 12.36
N ALA A 32 0.75 -10.36 11.45
CA ALA A 32 1.54 -9.21 10.99
C ALA A 32 0.68 -8.11 10.34
N ASN A 33 -0.35 -8.51 9.58
CA ASN A 33 -1.31 -7.57 9.00
C ASN A 33 -2.16 -6.90 10.10
N ALA A 34 -2.62 -7.67 11.09
CA ALA A 34 -3.41 -7.14 12.19
C ALA A 34 -2.59 -6.15 13.04
N ASP A 35 -1.33 -6.47 13.33
CA ASP A 35 -0.43 -5.61 14.10
C ASP A 35 -0.15 -4.31 13.34
N SER A 36 0.08 -4.39 12.02
CA SER A 36 0.29 -3.20 11.17
C SER A 36 -0.94 -2.29 11.15
N LEU A 37 -2.13 -2.87 10.99
CA LEU A 37 -3.38 -2.11 10.93
C LEU A 37 -3.74 -1.46 12.27
N ASN A 38 -3.46 -2.14 13.39
CA ASN A 38 -3.62 -1.57 14.72
C ASN A 38 -2.68 -0.38 14.94
N ALA A 39 -1.42 -0.49 14.52
CA ALA A 39 -0.48 0.63 14.60
C ALA A 39 -0.92 1.83 13.74
N MET A 40 -1.45 1.59 12.54
CA MET A 40 -2.01 2.65 11.69
C MET A 40 -3.22 3.33 12.35
N LEU A 41 -4.15 2.54 12.90
CA LEU A 41 -5.32 3.05 13.60
C LEU A 41 -4.94 3.90 14.81
N GLU A 42 -3.92 3.49 15.58
CA GLU A 42 -3.41 4.27 16.71
C GLU A 42 -2.93 5.66 16.25
N ILE A 43 -2.13 5.71 15.19
CA ILE A 43 -1.64 6.98 14.63
C ILE A 43 -2.80 7.86 14.14
N VAL A 44 -3.76 7.29 13.40
CA VAL A 44 -4.93 8.04 12.90
C VAL A 44 -5.78 8.58 14.03
N SER A 45 -6.05 7.74 15.05
CA SER A 45 -6.84 8.10 16.22
C SER A 45 -6.17 9.21 17.02
N ASP A 46 -4.85 9.15 17.23
CA ASP A 46 -4.10 10.22 17.88
C ASP A 46 -4.14 11.53 17.07
N CYS A 47 -4.01 11.45 15.75
CA CYS A 47 -4.13 12.62 14.87
C CYS A 47 -5.51 13.27 15.01
N ARG A 48 -6.58 12.46 15.00
CA ARG A 48 -7.96 12.93 15.18
C ARG A 48 -8.18 13.57 16.56
N ASN A 49 -7.57 13.01 17.60
CA ASN A 49 -7.67 13.50 18.98
C ASN A 49 -6.78 14.74 19.24
N GLY A 50 -6.19 15.34 18.21
CA GLY A 50 -5.40 16.56 18.31
C GLY A 50 -3.95 16.36 18.74
N LYS A 51 -3.46 15.11 18.82
CA LYS A 51 -2.07 14.79 19.18
C LYS A 51 -1.12 14.73 17.96
N ILE A 52 -1.49 15.40 16.87
CA ILE A 52 -0.67 15.47 15.64
C ILE A 52 0.75 15.97 15.96
N GLY A 53 0.87 16.97 16.84
CA GLY A 53 2.15 17.54 17.24
C GLY A 53 3.06 16.58 18.03
N GLU A 54 2.51 15.50 18.61
CA GLU A 54 3.29 14.46 19.29
C GLU A 54 3.74 13.36 18.32
N GLN A 55 2.91 13.06 17.31
CA GLN A 55 3.20 12.05 16.28
C GLN A 55 4.23 12.53 15.25
N PHE A 56 4.26 13.83 14.96
CA PHE A 56 5.12 14.43 13.92
C PHE A 56 6.03 15.52 14.49
N THR A 57 6.89 15.16 15.44
CA THR A 57 7.86 16.07 16.05
C THR A 57 9.13 16.27 15.23
N ASP A 58 9.27 15.61 14.08
CA ASP A 58 10.50 15.68 13.29
C ASP A 58 10.61 17.01 12.54
N THR A 59 11.36 17.93 13.13
CA THR A 59 11.72 19.24 12.57
C THR A 59 13.07 19.21 11.85
N GLY A 60 13.51 18.05 11.36
CA GLY A 60 14.76 17.90 10.63
C GLY A 60 14.84 18.81 9.38
N ASP A 61 16.08 19.09 8.95
CA ASP A 61 16.33 19.73 7.66
C ASP A 61 16.33 18.66 6.56
N TYR A 62 15.22 18.55 5.84
CA TYR A 62 15.06 17.60 4.73
C TYR A 62 15.56 18.15 3.39
N GLY A 63 16.10 19.36 3.36
CA GLY A 63 16.40 20.08 2.11
C GLY A 63 15.16 20.57 1.37
N PHE A 64 13.99 20.57 2.02
CA PHE A 64 12.73 21.10 1.50
C PHE A 64 12.25 22.27 2.36
N MET A 65 11.67 23.28 1.71
CA MET A 65 11.11 24.45 2.38
C MET A 65 9.64 24.20 2.73
N LEU A 66 9.37 24.01 4.03
CA LEU A 66 8.02 23.87 4.57
C LEU A 66 7.32 25.24 4.69
N LYS A 67 6.03 25.28 4.38
CA LYS A 67 5.16 26.45 4.56
C LYS A 67 4.70 26.56 6.01
N LYS A 68 4.04 27.67 6.33
CA LYS A 68 3.39 27.85 7.63
C LYS A 68 2.39 26.71 7.87
N ASP A 69 2.41 26.15 9.08
CA ASP A 69 1.54 25.05 9.52
C ASP A 69 1.71 23.77 8.66
N GLU A 70 2.84 23.65 7.94
CA GLU A 70 3.24 22.46 7.20
C GLU A 70 4.28 21.67 8.00
N PHE A 71 4.06 20.36 8.16
CA PHE A 71 4.97 19.46 8.88
C PHE A 71 5.23 18.20 8.05
N ALA A 72 6.39 17.58 8.29
CA ALA A 72 6.81 16.36 7.62
C ALA A 72 6.04 15.15 8.16
N VAL A 73 5.52 14.34 7.25
CA VAL A 73 4.84 13.07 7.54
C VAL A 73 5.77 11.89 7.25
N ALA A 74 6.53 11.96 6.14
CA ALA A 74 7.53 10.95 5.80
C ALA A 74 8.59 11.51 4.84
N PHE A 75 9.83 11.06 5.01
CA PHE A 75 10.96 11.38 4.13
C PHE A 75 11.63 10.08 3.63
N LEU A 76 11.87 9.99 2.33
CA LEU A 76 12.43 8.78 1.70
C LEU A 76 13.12 9.08 0.37
N GLN A 77 13.92 8.12 -0.11
CA GLN A 77 14.52 8.15 -1.45
C GLN A 77 13.65 7.35 -2.42
N VAL A 78 13.26 7.97 -3.55
CA VAL A 78 12.34 7.36 -4.51
C VAL A 78 12.76 7.61 -5.96
N GLY A 79 12.23 6.78 -6.85
CA GLY A 79 12.25 7.04 -8.28
C GLY A 79 11.09 7.93 -8.70
N PHE A 80 11.35 8.92 -9.55
CA PHE A 80 10.31 9.71 -10.17
C PHE A 80 9.76 8.99 -11.40
N LEU A 81 8.45 8.82 -11.43
CA LEU A 81 7.73 8.14 -12.50
C LEU A 81 7.08 9.17 -13.43
N GLU A 82 7.49 9.17 -14.69
CA GLU A 82 6.79 9.90 -15.75
C GLU A 82 6.17 8.93 -16.75
N ASN A 83 5.03 9.34 -17.30
CA ASN A 83 4.45 8.65 -18.43
C ASN A 83 5.22 9.04 -19.72
N VAL A 84 6.16 8.18 -20.11
CA VAL A 84 7.01 8.38 -21.29
C VAL A 84 6.34 7.71 -22.48
N ARG A 85 6.15 8.46 -23.58
CA ARG A 85 5.71 7.88 -24.85
C ARG A 85 6.88 7.12 -25.48
N ALA A 86 6.88 5.79 -25.35
CA ALA A 86 7.75 4.93 -26.15
C ALA A 86 7.08 4.62 -27.52
N PRO A 87 7.85 4.32 -28.58
CA PRO A 87 7.29 3.89 -29.86
C PRO A 87 6.41 2.64 -29.70
N THR A 88 5.23 2.69 -30.33
CA THR A 88 4.09 1.77 -30.29
C THR A 88 4.38 0.31 -29.92
N LYS A 89 3.88 -0.18 -28.77
CA LYS A 89 3.49 -1.60 -28.53
C LYS A 89 2.65 -1.82 -27.24
N TYR A 90 1.39 -2.24 -27.45
CA TYR A 90 0.43 -2.99 -26.62
C TYR A 90 0.45 -2.95 -25.06
N SER A 91 -0.60 -2.35 -24.46
CA SER A 91 -1.24 -2.78 -23.20
C SER A 91 -2.56 -1.99 -23.03
N GLY A 92 -3.68 -2.67 -22.73
CA GLY A 92 -5.04 -2.14 -22.83
C GLY A 92 -5.71 -1.77 -21.51
N GLY A 93 -6.64 -0.82 -21.59
CA GLY A 93 -7.80 -0.65 -20.70
C GLY A 93 -7.63 0.27 -19.49
N TYR A 94 -7.99 1.55 -19.63
CA TYR A 94 -8.25 2.46 -18.51
C TYR A 94 -9.70 2.30 -18.03
N GLY A 95 -9.86 2.03 -16.74
CA GLY A 95 -11.12 2.13 -16.00
C GLY A 95 -10.74 2.48 -14.57
N GLY A 96 -11.06 3.70 -14.13
CA GLY A 96 -10.77 4.16 -12.78
C GLY A 96 -11.39 3.20 -11.75
N VAL A 97 -10.53 2.64 -10.91
CA VAL A 97 -10.91 1.76 -9.80
C VAL A 97 -10.35 2.38 -8.54
N SER A 98 -11.25 2.81 -7.66
CA SER A 98 -10.96 3.06 -6.27
C SER A 98 -10.65 1.71 -5.63
N PHE A 99 -9.43 1.56 -5.11
CA PHE A 99 -9.04 0.40 -4.31
C PHE A 99 -9.19 0.78 -2.84
N PRO A 100 -9.86 -0.03 -2.02
CA PRO A 100 -9.72 0.09 -0.59
C PRO A 100 -8.28 -0.24 -0.18
N ILE A 101 -7.91 0.42 0.89
CA ILE A 101 -6.60 0.53 1.49
C ILE A 101 -6.46 -0.72 2.37
N PHE A 102 -5.60 -1.65 1.93
CA PHE A 102 -5.36 -2.98 2.51
C PHE A 102 -6.55 -3.99 2.43
N GLY A 103 -6.22 -5.29 2.30
CA GLY A 103 -7.20 -6.38 2.25
C GLY A 103 -7.68 -6.84 0.85
N LYS A 104 -7.80 -8.17 0.67
CA LYS A 104 -8.22 -8.80 -0.59
C LYS A 104 -9.73 -8.61 -0.81
N VAL A 105 -10.15 -7.53 -1.46
CA VAL A 105 -11.48 -7.47 -2.11
C VAL A 105 -11.34 -6.99 -3.55
N ARG A 106 -11.68 -7.88 -4.49
CA ARG A 106 -11.89 -7.60 -5.91
C ARG A 106 -13.39 -7.53 -6.17
N LEU A 107 -13.85 -6.51 -6.88
CA LEU A 107 -15.15 -6.55 -7.56
C LEU A 107 -14.91 -6.47 -9.07
N ASN A 108 -15.25 -7.55 -9.78
CA ASN A 108 -15.27 -7.62 -11.24
C ASN A 108 -16.69 -7.31 -11.75
N ALA A 109 -16.83 -6.49 -12.80
CA ALA A 109 -17.81 -6.69 -13.89
C ALA A 109 -17.62 -5.67 -15.01
N GLY A 110 -17.41 -6.15 -16.25
CA GLY A 110 -17.42 -5.31 -17.45
C GLY A 110 -16.75 -5.94 -18.67
N LYS A 111 -17.39 -6.95 -19.27
CA LYS A 111 -17.01 -7.50 -20.59
C LYS A 111 -17.54 -6.54 -21.66
N THR A 112 -16.73 -6.14 -22.66
CA THR A 112 -17.05 -6.09 -24.12
C THR A 112 -15.82 -5.56 -24.89
N GLY A 113 -15.50 -6.21 -26.02
CA GLY A 113 -14.32 -5.94 -26.83
C GLY A 113 -14.47 -4.81 -27.86
N GLY A 114 -13.33 -4.39 -28.41
CA GLY A 114 -13.20 -3.44 -29.52
C GLY A 114 -11.74 -2.99 -29.68
N LYS A 115 -11.20 -3.14 -30.89
CA LYS A 115 -9.79 -3.01 -31.28
C LYS A 115 -9.53 -1.60 -31.83
N ILE A 116 -8.45 -0.92 -31.42
CA ILE A 116 -7.55 -0.03 -32.20
C ILE A 116 -6.41 0.44 -31.27
N THR A 117 -5.17 0.30 -31.75
CA THR A 117 -3.93 0.45 -30.97
C THR A 117 -3.29 1.82 -31.25
N GLN A 118 -3.34 2.71 -30.26
CA GLN A 118 -2.48 3.89 -30.19
C GLN A 118 -1.37 3.60 -29.17
N GLY A 119 -0.12 4.01 -29.47
CA GLY A 119 1.08 3.51 -28.78
C GLY A 119 1.02 3.54 -27.25
N ALA A 120 1.33 2.40 -26.62
CA ALA A 120 1.25 2.22 -25.18
C ALA A 120 2.17 3.21 -24.45
N GLU A 121 1.57 4.06 -23.62
CA GLU A 121 2.32 4.91 -22.71
C GLU A 121 2.89 4.02 -21.59
N SER A 122 4.20 4.10 -21.33
CA SER A 122 4.85 3.35 -20.26
C SER A 122 5.33 4.31 -19.17
N ILE A 123 4.96 3.98 -17.94
CA ILE A 123 5.42 4.69 -16.75
C ILE A 123 6.84 4.20 -16.45
N ASN A 124 7.84 5.05 -16.68
CA ASN A 124 9.24 4.72 -16.44
C ASN A 124 9.81 5.59 -15.33
N ALA A 125 10.74 5.02 -14.55
CA ALA A 125 11.55 5.80 -13.63
C ALA A 125 12.52 6.67 -14.43
N THR A 126 12.29 7.98 -14.45
CA THR A 126 13.07 8.94 -15.26
C THR A 126 14.12 9.70 -14.43
N ASP A 127 13.93 9.76 -13.12
CA ASP A 127 14.86 10.39 -12.17
C ASP A 127 14.82 9.65 -10.82
N GLN A 128 15.75 9.98 -9.93
CA GLN A 128 15.82 9.47 -8.56
C GLN A 128 16.17 10.62 -7.62
N GLY A 129 15.64 10.61 -6.40
CA GLY A 129 15.95 11.65 -5.44
C GLY A 129 15.08 11.62 -4.19
N PRO A 130 15.33 12.57 -3.27
CA PRO A 130 14.55 12.70 -2.05
C PRO A 130 13.10 13.07 -2.35
N LEU A 131 12.22 12.51 -1.52
CA LEU A 131 10.81 12.78 -1.45
C LEU A 131 10.44 13.17 -0.02
N LEU A 132 9.69 14.25 0.12
CA LEU A 132 9.05 14.63 1.37
C LEU A 132 7.53 14.63 1.21
N ILE A 133 6.86 13.83 2.03
CA ILE A 133 5.41 13.87 2.20
C ILE A 133 5.14 14.76 3.41
N THR A 134 4.31 15.78 3.24
CA THR A 134 3.84 16.67 4.31
C THR A 134 2.35 16.53 4.50
N ASN A 135 1.78 17.20 5.51
CA ASN A 135 0.34 17.29 5.69
C ASN A 135 -0.40 18.11 4.61
N GLN A 136 0.28 18.67 3.61
CA GLN A 136 -0.33 19.51 2.58
C GLN A 136 0.00 19.04 1.15
N ARG A 137 1.18 18.46 0.94
CA ARG A 137 1.69 18.11 -0.39
C ARG A 137 2.78 17.04 -0.33
N ILE A 138 3.07 16.48 -1.48
CA ILE A 138 4.21 15.62 -1.71
C ILE A 138 5.20 16.39 -2.58
N MET A 139 6.48 16.43 -2.18
CA MET A 139 7.54 17.13 -2.89
C MET A 139 8.66 16.18 -3.26
N PHE A 140 9.02 16.15 -4.53
CA PHE A 140 10.16 15.41 -5.06
C PHE A 140 11.22 16.38 -5.58
N ALA A 141 12.48 16.14 -5.24
CA ALA A 141 13.61 16.92 -5.72
C ALA A 141 14.74 16.01 -6.21
N GLY A 142 14.66 15.60 -7.47
CA GLY A 142 15.71 14.84 -8.15
C GLY A 142 16.71 15.71 -8.89
N THR A 143 17.70 15.05 -9.51
CA THR A 143 18.77 15.74 -10.25
C THR A 143 18.31 16.36 -11.57
N LYS A 144 17.23 15.83 -12.16
CA LYS A 144 16.68 16.23 -13.46
C LYS A 144 15.30 16.84 -13.33
N ARG A 145 14.52 16.42 -12.32
CA ARG A 145 13.12 16.79 -12.12
C ARG A 145 12.90 17.26 -10.69
N SER A 146 12.08 18.28 -10.55
CA SER A 146 11.46 18.64 -9.28
C SER A 146 9.95 18.69 -9.52
N HIS A 147 9.18 18.12 -8.60
CA HIS A 147 7.74 18.04 -8.75
C HIS A 147 7.03 18.18 -7.40
N GLU A 148 5.90 18.88 -7.40
CA GLU A 148 5.02 19.06 -6.25
C GLU A 148 3.63 18.50 -6.58
N TRP A 149 3.08 17.67 -5.71
CA TRP A 149 1.69 17.21 -5.76
C TRP A 149 0.95 17.70 -4.53
N ARG A 150 0.12 18.72 -4.68
CA ARG A 150 -0.71 19.24 -3.59
C ARG A 150 -2.00 18.43 -3.44
N PHE A 151 -2.34 18.04 -2.21
CA PHE A 151 -3.55 17.22 -2.00
C PHE A 151 -4.84 17.95 -2.41
N ASP A 152 -4.92 19.27 -2.21
CA ASP A 152 -6.06 20.11 -2.61
C ASP A 152 -6.31 20.19 -4.13
N LYS A 153 -5.33 19.79 -4.95
CA LYS A 153 -5.43 19.75 -6.41
C LYS A 153 -5.42 18.32 -6.96
N MET A 154 -5.27 17.32 -6.11
CA MET A 154 -5.18 15.92 -6.51
C MET A 154 -6.56 15.38 -6.87
N MET A 155 -6.71 14.88 -8.10
CA MET A 155 -7.95 14.26 -8.57
C MET A 155 -8.03 12.77 -8.20
N SER A 156 -6.90 12.08 -8.28
CA SER A 156 -6.80 10.66 -7.90
C SER A 156 -5.38 10.29 -7.49
N CYS A 157 -5.27 9.43 -6.49
CA CYS A 157 -4.05 8.71 -6.14
C CYS A 157 -4.29 7.22 -6.38
N SER A 158 -3.33 6.52 -6.98
CA SER A 158 -3.39 5.07 -7.16
C SER A 158 -2.09 4.43 -6.72
N HIS A 159 -2.20 3.36 -5.93
CA HIS A 159 -1.09 2.62 -5.38
C HIS A 159 -0.93 1.27 -6.09
N SER A 160 0.31 0.85 -6.30
CA SER A 160 0.64 -0.48 -6.80
C SER A 160 1.29 -1.31 -5.69
N PRO A 161 0.94 -2.61 -5.55
CA PRO A 161 1.62 -3.53 -4.64
C PRO A 161 3.13 -3.65 -4.91
N SER A 162 3.59 -3.34 -6.13
CA SER A 162 5.01 -3.31 -6.47
C SER A 162 5.79 -2.14 -5.83
N GLY A 163 5.08 -1.25 -5.12
CA GLY A 163 5.66 -0.11 -4.42
C GLY A 163 5.80 1.13 -5.29
N SER A 164 4.69 1.58 -5.86
CA SER A 164 4.64 2.85 -6.60
C SER A 164 3.29 3.54 -6.41
N SER A 165 3.29 4.87 -6.42
CA SER A 165 2.08 5.71 -6.41
C SER A 165 2.03 6.59 -7.65
N ILE A 166 0.88 6.65 -8.31
CA ILE A 166 0.61 7.57 -9.43
C ILE A 166 -0.45 8.58 -9.02
N PHE A 167 -0.17 9.85 -9.29
CA PHE A 167 -0.99 11.00 -8.93
C PHE A 167 -1.51 11.68 -10.19
N ALA A 168 -2.83 11.88 -10.27
CA ALA A 168 -3.45 12.72 -11.27
C ALA A 168 -3.84 14.06 -10.63
N MET A 169 -3.47 15.16 -11.27
CA MET A 169 -3.66 16.51 -10.74
C MET A 169 -4.60 17.31 -11.63
N THR A 170 -5.40 18.18 -11.02
CA THR A 170 -6.25 19.11 -11.77
C THR A 170 -5.37 20.03 -12.63
N GLY A 171 -5.66 20.09 -13.93
CA GLY A 171 -4.92 20.93 -14.88
C GLY A 171 -3.57 20.36 -15.35
N ALA A 172 -3.14 19.19 -14.85
CA ALA A 172 -1.97 18.50 -15.38
C ALA A 172 -2.34 17.64 -16.60
N ALA A 173 -1.56 17.74 -17.67
CA ALA A 173 -1.82 17.00 -18.90
C ALA A 173 -1.54 15.49 -18.78
N LYS A 174 -0.65 15.07 -17.86
CA LYS A 174 -0.26 13.66 -17.68
C LYS A 174 -0.08 13.34 -16.20
N PRO A 175 -0.57 12.18 -15.72
CA PRO A 175 -0.24 11.68 -14.39
C PRO A 175 1.26 11.41 -14.24
N THR A 176 1.78 11.70 -13.06
CA THR A 176 3.16 11.45 -12.65
C THR A 176 3.15 10.78 -11.29
N GLY A 177 4.26 10.20 -10.88
CA GLY A 177 4.28 9.40 -9.66
C GLY A 177 5.65 9.16 -9.07
N ILE A 178 5.69 8.24 -8.13
CA ILE A 178 6.88 7.84 -7.39
C ILE A 178 6.96 6.31 -7.30
N ALA A 179 8.18 5.78 -7.29
CA ALA A 179 8.49 4.38 -7.03
C ALA A 179 9.39 4.26 -5.78
N TYR A 180 8.93 3.50 -4.80
CA TYR A 180 9.58 3.28 -3.49
C TYR A 180 9.84 1.80 -3.19
N GLY A 181 9.35 0.89 -4.04
CA GLY A 181 9.58 -0.56 -3.96
C GLY A 181 8.66 -1.28 -2.97
N GLU A 182 8.46 -2.58 -3.21
CA GLU A 182 7.49 -3.43 -2.51
C GLU A 182 7.67 -3.43 -0.98
N LYS A 183 8.92 -3.42 -0.51
CA LYS A 183 9.23 -3.46 0.94
C LYS A 183 8.67 -2.26 1.71
N ALA A 184 8.66 -1.08 1.10
CA ALA A 184 8.19 0.14 1.72
C ALA A 184 6.71 0.42 1.41
N ALA A 185 6.03 -0.48 0.69
CA ALA A 185 4.82 -0.09 -0.01
C ALA A 185 3.65 0.23 0.90
N THR A 186 3.41 -0.63 1.87
CA THR A 186 2.41 -0.45 2.92
C THR A 186 2.61 0.86 3.67
N GLU A 187 3.82 1.11 4.16
CA GLU A 187 4.11 2.29 4.98
C GLU A 187 3.96 3.58 4.17
N VAL A 188 4.52 3.63 2.95
CA VAL A 188 4.44 4.84 2.12
C VAL A 188 3.01 5.13 1.68
N GLN A 189 2.24 4.08 1.35
CA GLN A 189 0.82 4.23 1.06
C GLN A 189 0.07 4.83 2.24
N PHE A 190 0.21 4.23 3.43
CA PHE A 190 -0.41 4.74 4.66
C PHE A 190 -0.07 6.21 4.92
N ARG A 191 1.20 6.59 4.77
CA ARG A 191 1.67 7.98 4.99
C ARG A 191 1.07 8.96 3.98
N ILE A 192 0.94 8.58 2.71
CA ILE A 192 0.31 9.41 1.68
C ILE A 192 -1.17 9.61 1.98
N GLU A 193 -1.87 8.54 2.36
CA GLU A 193 -3.30 8.57 2.63
C GLU A 193 -3.62 9.34 3.90
N LEU A 194 -2.86 9.11 4.98
CA LEU A 194 -2.92 9.91 6.22
C LEU A 194 -2.70 11.40 5.93
N ALA A 195 -1.64 11.73 5.19
CA ALA A 195 -1.34 13.10 4.81
C ALA A 195 -2.48 13.73 3.99
N SER A 196 -3.05 12.99 3.05
CA SER A 196 -4.18 13.46 2.24
C SER A 196 -5.45 13.65 3.09
N ALA A 197 -5.70 12.77 4.06
CA ALA A 197 -6.86 12.85 4.94
C ALA A 197 -6.76 14.04 5.91
N ILE A 198 -5.55 14.36 6.38
CA ILE A 198 -5.28 15.59 7.14
C ILE A 198 -5.52 16.81 6.25
N ALA A 199 -4.94 16.84 5.04
CA ALA A 199 -5.02 17.99 4.14
C ALA A 199 -6.45 18.32 3.68
N LEU A 200 -7.30 17.29 3.55
CA LEU A 200 -8.67 17.40 3.07
C LEU A 200 -9.71 17.37 4.20
N GLU A 201 -9.27 17.35 5.46
CA GLU A 201 -10.14 17.27 6.64
C GLU A 201 -11.08 16.03 6.62
N THR A 202 -10.60 14.90 6.10
CA THR A 202 -11.35 13.64 5.97
C THR A 202 -10.82 12.54 6.89
N LEU A 203 -10.15 12.89 7.99
CA LEU A 203 -9.62 11.93 8.96
C LEU A 203 -10.70 10.99 9.54
N ASP A 204 -11.89 11.52 9.86
CA ASP A 204 -12.99 10.70 10.40
C ASP A 204 -13.40 9.57 9.43
N ARG A 205 -13.47 9.91 8.14
CA ARG A 205 -13.76 8.93 7.09
C ARG A 205 -12.65 7.90 6.98
N TYR A 206 -11.40 8.35 7.01
CA TYR A 206 -10.24 7.46 6.89
C TYR A 206 -10.14 6.49 8.08
N GLU A 207 -10.37 6.96 9.31
CA GLU A 207 -10.45 6.11 10.49
C GLU A 207 -11.55 5.05 10.35
N ALA A 208 -12.74 5.45 9.88
CA ALA A 208 -13.86 4.53 9.67
C ALA A 208 -13.53 3.43 8.63
N GLU A 209 -12.82 3.79 7.56
CA GLU A 209 -12.35 2.84 6.55
C GLU A 209 -11.37 1.81 7.15
N LEU A 210 -10.38 2.26 7.94
CA LEU A 210 -9.43 1.36 8.63
C LEU A 210 -10.11 0.46 9.68
N VAL A 211 -11.11 0.97 10.40
CA VAL A 211 -11.90 0.16 11.36
C VAL A 211 -12.72 -0.91 10.64
N ALA A 212 -13.34 -0.56 9.51
CA ALA A 212 -14.08 -1.52 8.69
C ALA A 212 -13.15 -2.63 8.19
N GLU A 213 -11.94 -2.28 7.78
CA GLU A 213 -10.96 -3.24 7.33
C GLU A 213 -10.48 -4.16 8.46
N ARG A 214 -10.21 -3.61 9.66
CA ARG A 214 -9.83 -4.43 10.83
C ARG A 214 -10.91 -5.47 11.12
N THR A 215 -12.17 -5.06 11.04
CA THR A 215 -13.32 -5.95 11.24
C THR A 215 -13.36 -7.07 10.19
N GLN A 216 -13.04 -6.76 8.93
CA GLN A 216 -12.94 -7.78 7.87
C GLN A 216 -11.76 -8.72 8.09
N LEU A 217 -10.60 -8.19 8.45
CA LEU A 217 -9.41 -8.98 8.75
C LEU A 217 -9.66 -9.94 9.92
N GLU A 218 -10.34 -9.48 10.97
CA GLU A 218 -10.76 -10.31 12.10
C GLU A 218 -11.73 -11.42 11.69
N ALA A 219 -12.66 -11.14 10.76
CA ALA A 219 -13.56 -12.15 10.21
C ALA A 219 -12.81 -13.23 9.40
N ASP A 220 -11.71 -12.85 8.74
CA ASP A 220 -10.84 -13.73 7.95
C ASP A 220 -9.75 -14.45 8.78
N ARG A 221 -9.85 -14.41 10.12
CA ARG A 221 -8.88 -15.02 11.02
C ARG A 221 -8.71 -16.52 10.71
N PRO A 222 -7.48 -16.98 10.38
CA PRO A 222 -7.24 -18.40 10.14
C PRO A 222 -7.48 -19.23 11.39
N LEU A 223 -8.02 -20.44 11.22
CA LEU A 223 -8.22 -21.38 12.34
C LEU A 223 -6.87 -21.88 12.87
N PRO A 224 -6.74 -22.11 14.20
CA PRO A 224 -5.54 -22.69 14.77
C PRO A 224 -5.28 -24.10 14.21
N PRO A 225 -4.01 -24.51 14.07
CA PRO A 225 -3.68 -25.85 13.59
C PRO A 225 -4.22 -26.91 14.56
N PRO A 226 -4.70 -28.06 14.07
CA PRO A 226 -5.17 -29.13 14.92
C PRO A 226 -4.01 -29.65 15.82
N PRO A 227 -4.30 -30.04 17.08
CA PRO A 227 -3.28 -30.55 17.99
C PRO A 227 -2.60 -31.79 17.41
N ASN A 228 -1.27 -31.85 17.55
CA ASN A 228 -0.49 -33.01 17.11
C ASN A 228 -1.01 -34.29 17.80
N PRO A 229 -1.34 -35.36 17.05
CA PRO A 229 -1.82 -36.62 17.63
C PRO A 229 -0.75 -37.41 18.40
N SER A 230 0.48 -36.90 18.52
CA SER A 230 1.62 -37.60 19.14
C SER A 230 1.90 -37.18 20.58
N THR A 231 1.10 -36.31 21.20
CA THR A 231 1.30 -35.88 22.61
C THR A 231 0.48 -36.70 23.61
N THR A 232 -0.10 -37.83 23.20
CA THR A 232 -0.78 -38.75 24.11
C THR A 232 -0.16 -40.13 23.98
N SER A 233 0.95 -40.37 24.70
CA SER A 233 1.45 -41.67 25.16
C SER A 233 2.64 -41.44 26.08
#